data_AF-A0A060YTR6-F1
#
_entry.id   AF-A0A060YTR6-F1
#
_cell.length_a   1.000
_cell.length_b   1.000
_cell.length_c   1.000
_cell.angle_alpha   90.00
_cell.angle_beta   90.00
_cell.angle_gamma   90.00
#
_symmetry.space_group_name_H-M   'P 1'
#
loop_
_entity.id
_entity.type
_entity.pdbx_description
1 polymer ?
#
loop_
_entity_poly.entity_id
_entity_poly.type
_entity_poly.pdbx_seq_one_letter_code
_entity_poly.pdbx_strand_id
1 'polypeptide(L)'
;LFVNRSNRQLSEVFVQLPSRKELPEYYELIRKPVDFKKIKERVRSHKFRSVSDLEKDVMLLCHNAQTFNLEGSQIYEDSIVLQSVFKSARQRIVKEEESEEDSDDDDDDDDDEEESEAECKIKDSLFLSLSPPSLLTINHI
;
A
#
# COMPACT_ATOMS: atom_id res chain seq x y z
N LEU A 1 -6.79 6.61 6.65
CA LEU A 1 -6.95 7.66 5.60
C LEU A 1 -6.05 8.83 5.97
N PHE A 2 -5.01 9.05 5.17
CA PHE A 2 -3.99 10.07 5.39
C PHE A 2 -4.54 11.46 5.06
N VAL A 3 -4.43 12.38 6.01
CA VAL A 3 -4.87 13.77 5.90
C VAL A 3 -3.62 14.65 5.96
N ASN A 4 -3.42 15.54 4.99
CA ASN A 4 -2.31 16.49 5.04
C ASN A 4 -2.62 17.69 5.95
N ARG A 5 -1.64 18.59 6.17
CA ARG A 5 -1.78 19.80 7.02
C ARG A 5 -2.93 20.74 6.64
N SER A 6 -3.50 20.61 5.45
CA SER A 6 -4.63 21.39 4.94
C SER A 6 -5.99 20.72 5.16
N ASN A 7 -6.08 19.64 5.96
CA ASN A 7 -7.29 18.83 6.16
C ASN A 7 -7.86 18.21 4.86
N ARG A 8 -7.10 18.23 3.76
CA ARG A 8 -7.47 17.50 2.55
C ARG A 8 -7.09 16.03 2.70
N GLN A 9 -8.05 15.15 2.42
CA GLN A 9 -7.74 13.76 2.15
C GLN A 9 -6.94 13.70 0.85
N LEU A 10 -5.64 13.47 0.98
CA LEU A 10 -4.74 13.18 -0.14
C LEU A 10 -5.28 12.03 -0.99
N SER A 11 -6.06 11.13 -0.39
CA SER A 11 -6.49 9.86 -0.97
C SER A 11 -7.63 9.95 -1.97
N GLU A 12 -8.52 10.95 -1.92
CA GLU A 12 -9.81 10.85 -2.64
C GLU A 12 -9.62 10.71 -4.17
N VAL A 13 -8.68 11.46 -4.74
CA VAL A 13 -8.32 11.39 -6.17
C VAL A 13 -7.62 10.09 -6.58
N PHE A 14 -7.02 9.37 -5.62
CA PHE A 14 -6.35 8.09 -5.85
C PHE A 14 -7.24 6.90 -5.46
N VAL A 15 -8.37 7.13 -4.80
CA VAL A 15 -9.27 6.07 -4.32
C VAL A 15 -9.99 5.41 -5.47
N GLN A 16 -10.51 6.21 -6.40
CA GLN A 16 -11.28 5.71 -7.52
C GLN A 16 -11.05 6.58 -8.75
N LEU A 17 -10.65 5.96 -9.86
CA LEU A 17 -10.54 6.65 -11.14
C LEU A 17 -11.93 6.99 -11.70
N PRO A 18 -12.07 8.11 -12.44
CA PRO A 18 -13.24 8.36 -13.28
C PRO A 18 -13.44 7.20 -14.26
N SER A 19 -14.67 6.89 -14.63
CA SER A 19 -14.94 5.85 -15.62
C SER A 19 -14.40 6.23 -17.01
N ARG A 20 -14.19 5.24 -17.89
CA ARG A 20 -13.81 5.45 -19.30
C ARG A 20 -14.77 6.37 -20.06
N LYS A 21 -16.03 6.45 -19.64
CA LYS A 21 -17.04 7.32 -20.24
C LYS A 21 -16.88 8.77 -19.79
N GLU A 22 -16.46 8.98 -18.55
CA GLU A 22 -16.31 10.31 -17.95
C GLU A 22 -14.99 10.97 -18.34
N LEU A 23 -13.92 10.18 -18.51
CA LEU A 23 -12.59 10.69 -18.84
C LEU A 23 -11.86 9.77 -19.84
N PRO A 24 -12.32 9.67 -21.09
CA PRO A 24 -11.76 8.76 -22.10
C PRO A 24 -10.26 8.99 -22.37
N GLU A 25 -9.80 10.24 -22.41
CA GLU A 25 -8.43 10.64 -22.70
C GLU A 25 -7.42 10.07 -21.71
N TYR A 26 -7.82 9.90 -20.44
CA TYR A 26 -6.98 9.25 -19.43
C TYR A 26 -6.66 7.81 -19.81
N TYR A 27 -7.64 7.09 -20.36
CA TYR A 27 -7.51 5.69 -20.70
C TYR A 27 -6.92 5.44 -22.09
N GLU A 28 -6.80 6.48 -22.91
CA GLU A 28 -6.00 6.46 -24.14
C GLU A 28 -4.51 6.60 -23.82
N LEU A 29 -4.16 7.49 -22.88
CA LEU A 29 -2.78 7.72 -22.48
C LEU A 29 -2.26 6.65 -21.51
N ILE A 30 -3.04 6.32 -20.47
CA ILE A 30 -2.62 5.43 -19.38
C ILE A 30 -2.98 3.97 -19.70
N ARG A 31 -1.95 3.18 -20.04
CA ARG A 31 -2.12 1.79 -20.51
C ARG A 31 -2.59 0.82 -19.42
N LYS A 32 -2.21 1.06 -18.16
CA LYS A 32 -2.55 0.20 -17.02
C LYS A 32 -3.19 1.02 -15.89
N PRO A 33 -4.48 1.37 -16.00
CA PRO A 33 -5.20 2.09 -14.95
C PRO A 33 -5.27 1.27 -13.65
N VAL A 34 -4.97 1.94 -12.54
CA VAL A 34 -5.05 1.40 -11.18
C VAL A 34 -5.44 2.52 -10.23
N ASP A 35 -6.22 2.17 -9.21
CA ASP A 35 -6.62 3.02 -8.08
C ASP A 35 -6.53 2.22 -6.77
N PHE A 36 -6.65 2.89 -5.63
CA PHE A 36 -6.59 2.20 -4.34
C PHE A 36 -7.75 1.24 -4.11
N LYS A 37 -8.92 1.47 -4.73
CA LYS A 37 -10.01 0.49 -4.66
C LYS A 37 -9.59 -0.85 -5.26
N LYS A 38 -8.99 -0.83 -6.45
CA LYS A 38 -8.48 -2.03 -7.12
C LYS A 38 -7.30 -2.67 -6.37
N ILE A 39 -6.40 -1.86 -5.81
CA ILE A 39 -5.29 -2.38 -4.98
C ILE A 39 -5.86 -3.08 -3.74
N LYS A 40 -6.81 -2.45 -3.04
CA LYS A 40 -7.47 -3.03 -1.85
C LYS A 40 -8.21 -4.32 -2.16
N GLU A 41 -8.88 -4.41 -3.31
CA GLU A 41 -9.50 -5.65 -3.78
C GLU A 41 -8.46 -6.75 -4.04
N ARG A 42 -7.28 -6.42 -4.58
CA ARG A 42 -6.18 -7.38 -4.78
C ARG A 42 -5.57 -7.87 -3.47
N VAL A 43 -5.42 -7.00 -2.47
CA VAL A 43 -5.04 -7.40 -1.10
C VAL A 43 -6.05 -8.42 -0.55
N ARG A 44 -7.34 -8.08 -0.58
CA ARG A 44 -8.40 -8.94 -0.02
C ARG A 44 -8.59 -10.27 -0.76
N SER A 45 -8.20 -10.34 -2.02
CA SER A 45 -8.30 -11.56 -2.84
C SER A 45 -7.04 -12.41 -2.81
N HIS A 46 -6.11 -12.17 -1.87
CA HIS A 46 -4.85 -12.90 -1.72
C HIS A 46 -4.02 -12.94 -3.02
N LYS A 47 -4.09 -11.87 -3.81
CA LYS A 47 -3.36 -11.77 -5.08
C LYS A 47 -1.95 -11.19 -4.94
N PHE A 48 -1.57 -10.78 -3.73
CA PHE A 48 -0.22 -10.34 -3.42
C PHE A 48 0.48 -11.44 -2.63
N ARG A 49 1.56 -11.97 -3.20
CA ARG A 49 2.39 -13.01 -2.55
C ARG A 49 3.50 -12.38 -1.70
N SER A 50 3.70 -11.08 -1.82
CA SER A 50 4.75 -10.33 -1.13
C SER A 50 4.42 -8.84 -1.03
N VAL A 51 5.09 -8.16 -0.10
CA VAL A 51 5.06 -6.68 -0.01
C VAL A 51 5.59 -6.03 -1.29
N SER A 52 6.48 -6.71 -2.02
CA SER A 52 7.00 -6.24 -3.31
C SER A 52 5.91 -6.18 -4.40
N ASP A 53 4.92 -7.06 -4.37
CA ASP A 53 3.81 -6.99 -5.33
C ASP A 53 2.86 -5.82 -5.07
N LEU A 54 2.63 -5.51 -3.79
CA LEU A 54 1.92 -4.29 -3.40
C LEU A 54 2.70 -3.05 -3.83
N GLU A 55 4.02 -3.03 -3.61
CA GLU A 55 4.88 -1.92 -4.04
C GLU A 55 4.72 -1.66 -5.54
N LYS A 56 4.76 -2.69 -6.38
CA LYS A 56 4.59 -2.54 -7.84
C LYS A 56 3.30 -1.81 -8.19
N ASP A 57 2.19 -2.16 -7.54
CA ASP A 57 0.89 -1.55 -7.78
C ASP A 57 0.81 -0.10 -7.25
N VAL A 58 1.40 0.19 -6.08
CA VAL A 58 1.46 1.55 -5.53
C VAL A 58 2.38 2.45 -6.36
N MET A 59 3.53 1.95 -6.81
CA MET A 59 4.41 2.71 -7.70
C MET A 59 3.76 2.95 -9.06
N LEU A 60 2.99 1.98 -9.58
CA LEU A 60 2.22 2.16 -10.82
C LEU A 60 1.14 3.24 -10.66
N LEU A 61 0.41 3.25 -9.54
CA LEU A 61 -0.56 4.31 -9.23
C LEU A 61 0.09 5.69 -9.30
N CYS A 62 1.22 5.88 -8.60
CA CYS A 62 1.90 7.17 -8.59
C CYS A 62 2.48 7.53 -9.95
N HIS A 63 3.06 6.57 -10.69
CA HIS A 63 3.57 6.80 -12.03
C HIS A 63 2.48 7.23 -13.01
N ASN A 64 1.31 6.59 -12.96
CA ASN A 64 0.16 6.99 -13.79
C ASN A 64 -0.28 8.42 -13.47
N ALA A 65 -0.32 8.78 -12.19
CA ALA A 65 -0.65 10.13 -11.76
C ALA A 65 0.35 11.17 -12.29
N GLN A 66 1.65 10.86 -12.23
CA GLN A 66 2.71 11.74 -12.73
C GLN A 66 2.76 11.84 -14.26
N THR A 67 2.31 10.79 -14.95
CA THR A 67 2.26 10.76 -16.42
C THR A 67 1.10 11.58 -16.96
N PHE A 68 -0.07 11.51 -16.31
CA PHE A 68 -1.27 12.21 -16.78
C PHE A 68 -1.34 13.66 -16.28
N ASN A 69 -0.89 13.93 -15.05
CA ASN A 69 -0.99 15.25 -14.44
C ASN A 69 0.28 16.06 -14.67
N LEU A 70 0.12 17.38 -14.82
CA LEU A 70 1.25 18.29 -15.01
C LEU A 70 2.15 18.34 -13.77
N GLU A 71 3.46 18.43 -14.01
CA GLU A 71 4.44 18.69 -12.95
C GLU A 71 4.10 19.99 -12.19
N GLY A 72 4.25 19.97 -10.86
CA GLY A 72 3.84 21.07 -9.98
C GLY A 72 2.32 21.16 -9.73
N SER A 73 1.49 20.38 -10.43
CA SER A 73 0.08 20.24 -10.07
C SER A 73 -0.06 19.49 -8.75
N GLN A 74 -1.16 19.72 -8.05
CA GLN A 74 -1.29 19.11 -6.72
C GLN A 74 -1.33 17.59 -6.75
N ILE A 75 -2.00 16.97 -7.74
CA ILE A 75 -2.05 15.50 -7.85
C ILE A 75 -0.66 14.93 -8.14
N TYR A 76 0.14 15.65 -8.91
CA TYR A 76 1.54 15.28 -9.17
C TYR A 76 2.36 15.33 -7.88
N GLU A 77 2.32 16.42 -7.13
CA GLU A 77 3.05 16.56 -5.86
C GLU A 77 2.58 15.55 -4.80
N ASP A 78 1.27 15.35 -4.69
CA ASP A 78 0.66 14.39 -3.76
C ASP A 78 1.13 12.95 -4.07
N SER A 79 1.34 12.62 -5.35
CA SER A 79 1.87 11.31 -5.76
C SER A 79 3.33 11.10 -5.33
N ILE A 80 4.17 12.15 -5.31
CA ILE A 80 5.57 12.08 -4.86
C ILE A 80 5.63 11.85 -3.35
N VAL A 81 4.80 12.58 -2.61
CA VAL A 81 4.67 12.40 -1.16
C VAL A 81 4.20 10.98 -0.85
N LEU A 82 3.20 10.48 -1.59
CA LEU A 82 2.69 9.12 -1.43
C LEU A 82 3.76 8.05 -1.68
N GLN A 83 4.57 8.19 -2.75
CA GLN A 83 5.70 7.29 -2.98
C GLN A 83 6.68 7.28 -1.80
N SER A 84 6.99 8.46 -1.28
CA SER A 84 7.94 8.63 -0.18
C SER A 84 7.42 7.98 1.11
N VAL A 85 6.16 8.25 1.47
CA VAL A 85 5.50 7.65 2.65
C VAL A 85 5.46 6.14 2.54
N PHE A 86 5.11 5.60 1.37
CA PHE A 86 5.07 4.15 1.15
C PHE A 86 6.45 3.50 1.30
N LYS A 87 7.49 4.09 0.68
CA LYS A 87 8.87 3.58 0.79
C LYS A 87 9.35 3.59 2.24
N SER A 88 9.11 4.67 2.98
CA SER A 88 9.45 4.74 4.41
C SER A 88 8.68 3.73 5.25
N ALA A 89 7.40 3.49 4.97
CA ALA A 89 6.62 2.48 5.67
C ALA A 89 7.17 1.07 5.40
N ARG A 90 7.50 0.75 4.15
CA ARG A 90 8.10 -0.55 3.79
C ARG A 90 9.43 -0.79 4.51
N GLN A 91 10.30 0.22 4.56
CA GLN A 91 11.60 0.11 5.25
C GLN A 91 11.47 -0.22 6.73
N ARG A 92 10.41 0.26 7.40
CA ARG A 92 10.16 -0.10 8.81
C ARG A 92 9.74 -1.55 8.96
N ILE A 93 8.83 -2.02 8.09
CA ILE A 93 8.34 -3.40 8.11
C ILE A 93 9.50 -4.39 7.92
N VAL A 94 10.35 -4.16 6.91
CA VAL A 94 11.50 -5.04 6.64
C VAL A 94 12.51 -5.06 7.79
N LYS A 95 12.69 -3.92 8.47
CA LYS A 95 13.64 -3.81 9.59
C LYS A 95 13.14 -4.51 10.86
N GLU A 96 11.82 -4.57 11.06
CA GLU A 96 11.21 -5.30 12.17
C GLU A 96 11.35 -6.82 11.98
N GLU A 97 11.23 -7.31 10.74
CA GLU A 97 11.46 -8.72 10.38
C GLU A 97 12.91 -9.19 10.65
N GLU A 98 13.91 -8.30 10.53
CA GLU A 98 15.34 -8.63 10.82
C GLU A 98 15.70 -8.57 12.32
N SER A 99 14.82 -8.09 13.19
CA SER A 99 15.10 -7.90 14.62
C SER A 99 14.48 -8.95 15.55
N GLU A 100 13.78 -9.94 15.01
CA GLU A 100 13.19 -11.07 15.75
C GLU A 100 14.04 -12.36 15.68
N GLU A 101 15.21 -12.33 15.01
CA GLU A 101 16.20 -13.43 14.99
C GLU A 101 17.42 -13.11 15.88
N ASP A 102 17.24 -13.02 17.21
CA ASP A 102 18.38 -13.01 18.14
C ASP A 102 17.95 -13.46 19.57
N SER A 103 17.28 -14.62 19.64
CA SER A 103 17.18 -15.43 20.87
C SER A 103 16.75 -16.85 20.54
N ASP A 104 17.71 -17.77 20.40
CA ASP A 104 17.91 -18.90 21.33
C ASP A 104 18.90 -19.94 20.75
N ASP A 105 19.78 -20.41 21.64
CA ASP A 105 20.71 -21.55 21.49
C ASP A 105 19.98 -22.85 21.07
N ASP A 106 20.68 -23.66 20.25
CA ASP A 106 20.60 -25.13 20.03
C ASP A 106 19.26 -25.88 20.23
N ASP A 107 18.69 -26.46 19.15
CA ASP A 107 18.52 -27.92 18.94
C ASP A 107 17.68 -28.25 17.67
N ASP A 108 18.05 -29.35 17.00
CA ASP A 108 17.48 -29.96 15.78
C ASP A 108 15.94 -30.24 15.82
N ASP A 109 15.20 -30.02 14.72
CA ASP A 109 14.49 -31.04 13.91
C ASP A 109 13.52 -30.42 12.87
N ASP A 110 13.41 -31.09 11.70
CA ASP A 110 12.50 -30.86 10.57
C ASP A 110 11.01 -30.70 10.98
N ASP A 111 10.28 -29.71 10.43
CA ASP A 111 9.04 -29.96 9.66
C ASP A 111 8.53 -28.70 8.89
N ASP A 112 8.22 -28.90 7.62
CA ASP A 112 7.72 -27.91 6.65
C ASP A 112 6.26 -27.50 6.95
N GLU A 113 5.98 -26.47 7.76
CA GLU A 113 4.61 -25.90 7.89
C GLU A 113 4.50 -24.37 8.14
N GLU A 114 5.55 -23.56 7.87
CA GLU A 114 5.63 -22.13 8.28
C GLU A 114 5.11 -21.07 7.27
N GLU A 115 4.54 -21.45 6.12
CA GLU A 115 4.14 -20.44 5.11
C GLU A 115 2.83 -19.69 5.47
N SER A 116 2.00 -20.25 6.37
CA SER A 116 0.66 -19.71 6.66
C SER A 116 0.62 -18.62 7.75
N GLU A 117 1.54 -18.66 8.71
CA GLU A 117 1.56 -17.70 9.83
C GLU A 117 2.22 -16.37 9.44
N ALA A 118 3.33 -16.42 8.70
CA ALA A 118 4.02 -15.23 8.18
C ALA A 118 3.10 -14.40 7.27
N GLU A 119 2.29 -15.06 6.44
CA GLU A 119 1.33 -14.39 5.58
C GLU A 119 0.23 -13.67 6.38
N CYS A 120 -0.16 -14.18 7.56
CA CYS A 120 -1.15 -13.52 8.43
C CYS A 120 -0.58 -12.28 9.13
N LYS A 121 0.67 -12.36 9.61
CA LYS A 121 1.37 -11.25 10.26
C LYS A 121 1.57 -10.07 9.32
N ILE A 122 1.92 -10.33 8.06
CA ILE A 122 2.03 -9.31 7.02
C ILE A 122 0.66 -8.65 6.76
N LYS A 123 -0.42 -9.44 6.67
CA LYS A 123 -1.79 -8.92 6.45
C LYS A 123 -2.23 -7.97 7.57
N ASP A 124 -1.94 -8.31 8.82
CA ASP A 124 -2.32 -7.51 9.98
C ASP A 124 -1.49 -6.23 10.11
N SER A 125 -0.17 -6.31 9.93
CA SER A 125 0.72 -5.13 9.94
C SER A 125 0.37 -4.13 8.82
N LEU A 126 0.02 -4.64 7.65
CA LEU A 126 -0.34 -3.83 6.48
C LEU A 126 -1.75 -3.22 6.62
N PHE A 127 -2.67 -3.91 7.30
CA PHE A 127 -3.99 -3.37 7.64
C PHE A 127 -3.92 -2.29 8.73
N LEU A 128 -3.07 -2.48 9.75
CA LEU A 128 -2.82 -1.52 10.83
C LEU A 128 -2.17 -0.24 10.32
N SER A 129 -1.15 -0.35 9.46
CA SER A 129 -0.42 0.80 8.92
C SER A 129 -1.22 1.67 7.94
N LEU A 130 -2.23 1.11 7.28
CA LEU A 130 -3.12 1.82 6.35
C LEU A 130 -4.38 2.38 7.03
N SER A 131 -4.68 1.97 8.26
CA SER A 131 -5.83 2.46 9.03
C SER A 131 -5.55 3.84 9.63
N PRO A 132 -6.50 4.80 9.55
CA PRO A 132 -6.36 6.09 10.23
C PRO A 132 -6.28 5.88 11.76
N PRO A 133 -5.48 6.69 12.48
CA PRO A 133 -5.32 6.57 13.94
C PRO A 133 -6.63 6.58 14.75
N SER A 134 -7.70 7.15 14.20
CA SER A 134 -9.01 7.24 14.86
C SER A 134 -9.81 5.93 14.92
N LEU A 135 -9.41 4.86 14.22
CA LEU A 135 -10.13 3.58 14.20
C LEU A 135 -9.52 2.51 15.13
N LEU A 136 -8.39 2.77 15.78
CA LEU A 136 -7.73 1.81 16.68
C LEU A 136 -8.41 1.63 18.05
N THR A 137 -9.50 2.36 18.34
CA THR A 137 -10.12 2.32 19.68
C THR A 137 -11.24 1.28 19.83
N ILE A 138 -11.62 0.56 18.77
CA ILE A 138 -12.72 -0.41 18.83
C ILE A 138 -12.23 -1.75 18.31
N ASN A 139 -11.49 -2.48 19.13
CA ASN A 139 -11.39 -3.95 19.11
C ASN A 139 -10.62 -4.45 20.36
N HIS A 140 -11.11 -4.05 21.54
CA HIS A 140 -10.75 -4.70 22.80
C HIS A 140 -11.94 -4.64 23.77
N ILE A 141 -13.04 -5.32 23.40
CA ILE A 141 -14.06 -5.84 24.32
C ILE A 141 -14.46 -7.22 23.79
#